data_AF-A0A415KJ76-F1
#
_entry.id   AF-A0A415KJ76-F1
#
_cell.length_a   1.000
_cell.length_b   1.000
_cell.length_c   1.000
_cell.angle_alpha   90.00
_cell.angle_beta   90.00
_cell.angle_gamma   90.00
#
_symmetry.space_group_name_H-M   'P 1'
#
loop_
_entity.id
_entity.type
_entity.pdbx_description
1 polymer ?
#
loop_
_entity_poly.entity_id
_entity_poly.type
_entity_poly.pdbx_seq_one_letter_code
_entity_poly.pdbx_strand_id
1 'polypeptide(L)'
;MKTNSKQQNRSYALGVLLLLMTIIMVGCVYLDSINLNQGTEEEPIYWVKAGEVATFTVKGHIDAAGGETKRFLVAILVPKSWNARENTTVTYIADGVEDGVTSLPMSPVDTKLVPKNATVPWAELLMAEYGVSTNVLNDMEWVAFRTDKIYSIKQHDKASFTITLRCKTGPKNLRFKPAFFINFAEDDFPQKEEYKKYSPGAQCFEVVEGDGGITDFCSFHFNRVEPLAALQDDYVTFSFLGDIYSNDLVKADAIYMEATAYTDNGNVYSVDERSEKTLMIKEDRVFSETYNLTIWPAGFFGIPEGEVITRIDYIFTNEDGTINITGTDDKIAAQGGEIEGEEQPFSYELICE
;
A
#
# COMPACT_ATOMS: atom_id res chain seq x y z
N MET A 1 15.87 -60.78 62.62
CA MET A 1 17.04 -60.98 61.74
C MET A 1 16.56 -60.71 60.31
N LYS A 2 16.78 -59.51 59.75
CA LYS A 2 17.78 -59.18 58.69
C LYS A 2 17.63 -60.10 57.46
N THR A 3 17.51 -59.68 56.19
CA THR A 3 17.83 -58.43 55.49
C THR A 3 17.38 -58.52 54.01
N ASN A 4 17.16 -57.34 53.41
CA ASN A 4 17.12 -56.90 52.01
C ASN A 4 17.63 -57.74 50.80
N SER A 5 16.92 -57.45 49.68
CA SER A 5 17.34 -57.21 48.28
C SER A 5 17.82 -58.36 47.37
N LYS A 6 17.14 -58.53 46.21
CA LYS A 6 17.63 -58.02 44.92
C LYS A 6 16.60 -58.17 43.78
N GLN A 7 16.42 -57.04 43.11
CA GLN A 7 15.90 -56.74 41.78
C GLN A 7 16.42 -57.69 40.67
N GLN A 8 15.53 -58.24 39.82
CA GLN A 8 15.58 -58.12 38.34
C GLN A 8 14.57 -59.02 37.60
N ASN A 9 13.75 -58.35 36.78
CA ASN A 9 13.34 -58.74 35.42
C ASN A 9 12.46 -59.98 35.19
N ARG A 10 11.16 -59.73 34.97
CA ARG A 10 10.48 -59.85 33.65
C ARG A 10 8.97 -59.93 33.85
N SER A 11 8.31 -58.78 33.86
CA SER A 11 6.89 -58.69 33.51
C SER A 11 6.79 -57.80 32.28
N TYR A 12 6.52 -58.45 31.15
CA TYR A 12 6.23 -57.81 29.88
C TYR A 12 5.04 -56.86 30.05
N ALA A 13 5.23 -55.66 29.54
CA ALA A 13 4.34 -54.53 29.63
C ALA A 13 2.97 -54.80 28.98
N LEU A 14 1.93 -54.97 29.81
CA LEU A 14 0.61 -54.39 29.52
C LEU A 14 0.77 -52.86 29.61
N GLY A 15 0.21 -52.02 28.76
CA GLY A 15 -0.73 -52.20 27.67
C GLY A 15 -1.23 -50.79 27.33
N VAL A 16 -0.87 -50.32 26.14
CA VAL A 16 -1.49 -49.25 25.35
C VAL A 16 -1.83 -47.95 26.11
N LEU A 17 -0.84 -47.06 26.21
CA LEU A 17 -1.10 -45.63 26.31
C LEU A 17 -1.52 -45.15 24.90
N LEU A 18 -2.83 -45.01 24.68
CA LEU A 18 -3.39 -44.36 23.49
C LEU A 18 -2.99 -42.88 23.52
N LEU A 19 -1.81 -42.59 22.98
CA LEU A 19 -1.38 -41.24 22.65
C LEU A 19 -2.19 -40.84 21.41
N LEU A 20 -3.40 -40.35 21.65
CA LEU A 20 -4.21 -39.63 20.67
C LEU A 20 -3.41 -38.39 20.25
N MET A 21 -2.48 -38.58 19.31
CA MET A 21 -2.11 -37.50 18.39
C MET A 21 -3.39 -37.21 17.60
N THR A 22 -4.21 -36.30 18.09
CA THR A 22 -5.16 -35.58 17.24
C THR A 22 -4.31 -34.85 16.22
N ILE A 23 -4.11 -35.48 15.06
CA ILE A 23 -3.72 -34.79 13.84
C ILE A 23 -4.85 -33.78 13.64
N ILE A 24 -4.58 -32.51 13.97
CA ILE A 24 -5.48 -31.43 13.59
C ILE A 24 -5.43 -31.45 12.06
N MET A 25 -6.45 -32.05 11.47
CA MET A 25 -6.63 -32.10 10.02
C MET A 25 -7.04 -30.68 9.64
N VAL A 26 -6.06 -29.86 9.25
CA VAL A 26 -6.28 -28.42 9.09
C VAL A 26 -6.76 -28.09 7.68
N GLY A 27 -7.64 -27.09 7.56
CA GLY A 27 -8.06 -26.56 6.27
C GLY A 27 -7.02 -25.65 5.59
N CYS A 28 -6.78 -25.86 4.30
CA CYS A 28 -5.91 -25.01 3.48
C CYS A 28 -6.72 -23.91 2.79
N VAL A 29 -6.30 -22.65 2.88
CA VAL A 29 -6.92 -21.54 2.15
C VAL A 29 -6.25 -21.32 0.80
N TYR A 30 -7.04 -21.05 -0.22
CA TYR A 30 -6.60 -20.74 -1.58
C TYR A 30 -7.22 -19.42 -2.03
N LEU A 31 -6.44 -18.71 -2.86
CA LEU A 31 -6.88 -17.49 -3.53
C LEU A 31 -7.06 -17.84 -5.01
N ASP A 32 -8.29 -17.71 -5.49
CA ASP A 32 -8.65 -18.09 -6.86
C ASP A 32 -8.54 -16.90 -7.82
N SER A 33 -9.02 -15.73 -7.40
CA SER A 33 -8.90 -14.50 -8.21
C SER A 33 -9.11 -13.24 -7.38
N ILE A 34 -8.56 -12.13 -7.88
CA ILE A 34 -8.87 -10.78 -7.45
C ILE A 34 -9.42 -10.01 -8.64
N ASN A 35 -10.51 -9.29 -8.41
CA ASN A 35 -11.14 -8.46 -9.43
C ASN A 35 -11.12 -6.99 -8.98
N LEU A 36 -10.46 -6.16 -9.79
CA LEU A 36 -10.38 -4.70 -9.65
C LEU A 36 -11.27 -3.96 -10.65
N ASN A 37 -11.95 -4.68 -11.54
CA ASN A 37 -12.78 -4.12 -12.59
C ASN A 37 -14.04 -3.47 -12.00
N GLN A 38 -14.25 -2.20 -12.31
CA GLN A 38 -15.44 -1.40 -11.94
C GLN A 38 -16.51 -1.40 -13.04
N GLY A 39 -16.18 -1.87 -14.23
CA GLY A 39 -17.04 -1.96 -15.41
C GLY A 39 -17.61 -3.36 -15.62
N THR A 40 -17.73 -3.77 -16.87
CA THR A 40 -18.20 -5.11 -17.25
C THR A 40 -17.02 -5.99 -17.67
N GLU A 41 -17.22 -7.29 -17.80
CA GLU A 41 -16.16 -8.18 -18.33
C GLU A 41 -15.76 -7.81 -19.77
N GLU A 42 -16.70 -7.31 -20.58
CA GLU A 42 -16.46 -6.90 -21.97
C GLU A 42 -15.78 -5.52 -22.06
N GLU A 43 -16.12 -4.61 -21.15
CA GLU A 43 -15.59 -3.25 -21.07
C GLU A 43 -15.02 -3.01 -19.66
N PRO A 44 -13.79 -3.49 -19.39
CA PRO A 44 -13.21 -3.38 -18.08
C PRO A 44 -12.75 -1.96 -17.77
N ILE A 45 -13.05 -1.49 -16.56
CA ILE A 45 -12.71 -0.17 -16.06
C ILE A 45 -11.87 -0.35 -14.81
N TYR A 46 -10.68 0.25 -14.78
CA TYR A 46 -9.75 0.17 -13.65
C TYR A 46 -9.52 1.52 -12.99
N TRP A 47 -10.57 2.34 -13.01
CA TRP A 47 -10.58 3.64 -12.38
C TRP A 47 -11.95 3.92 -11.76
N VAL A 48 -11.98 4.90 -10.87
CA VAL A 48 -13.18 5.43 -10.22
C VAL A 48 -13.00 6.94 -10.03
N LYS A 49 -14.09 7.69 -9.91
CA LYS A 49 -13.96 9.12 -9.63
C LYS A 49 -13.56 9.36 -8.16
N ALA A 50 -12.92 10.48 -7.90
CA ALA A 50 -12.60 10.90 -6.54
C ALA A 50 -13.88 11.02 -5.69
N GLY A 51 -13.81 10.55 -4.45
CA GLY A 51 -14.93 10.50 -3.51
C GLY A 51 -15.98 9.41 -3.78
N GLU A 52 -15.91 8.69 -4.90
CA GLU A 52 -16.79 7.55 -5.21
C GLU A 52 -16.30 6.24 -4.57
N VAL A 53 -17.07 5.16 -4.74
CA VAL A 53 -16.79 3.86 -4.10
C VAL A 53 -16.12 2.93 -5.11
N ALA A 54 -14.86 2.58 -4.86
CA ALA A 54 -14.17 1.48 -5.53
C ALA A 54 -14.65 0.14 -4.96
N THR A 55 -15.02 -0.80 -5.82
CA THR A 55 -15.42 -2.15 -5.43
C THR A 55 -14.36 -3.17 -5.84
N PHE A 56 -13.81 -3.90 -4.87
CA PHE A 56 -12.84 -4.96 -5.09
C PHE A 56 -13.41 -6.30 -4.65
N THR A 57 -13.19 -7.34 -5.43
CA THR A 57 -13.66 -8.68 -5.10
C THR A 57 -12.50 -9.66 -4.96
N VAL A 58 -12.48 -10.40 -3.86
CA VAL A 58 -11.51 -11.46 -3.58
C VAL A 58 -12.26 -12.79 -3.58
N LYS A 59 -11.94 -13.69 -4.52
CA LYS A 59 -12.53 -15.03 -4.58
C LYS A 59 -11.50 -16.07 -4.18
N GLY A 60 -11.94 -17.06 -3.42
CA GLY A 60 -11.09 -18.16 -3.01
C GLY A 60 -11.90 -19.36 -2.54
N HIS A 61 -11.19 -20.38 -2.06
CA HIS A 61 -11.79 -21.54 -1.45
C HIS A 61 -10.93 -22.09 -0.32
N ILE A 62 -11.53 -22.92 0.51
CA ILE A 62 -10.89 -23.61 1.62
C ILE A 62 -11.08 -25.11 1.44
N ASP A 63 -9.97 -25.84 1.35
CA ASP A 63 -9.98 -27.31 1.36
C ASP A 63 -9.84 -27.78 2.81
N ALA A 64 -10.95 -28.12 3.44
CA ALA A 64 -11.00 -28.49 4.85
C ALA A 64 -10.70 -29.98 5.06
N ALA A 65 -9.53 -30.32 5.63
CA ALA A 65 -9.24 -31.71 5.98
C ALA A 65 -10.06 -32.19 7.20
N GLY A 66 -10.43 -31.27 8.10
CA GLY A 66 -11.22 -31.48 9.30
C GLY A 66 -12.43 -30.54 9.37
N GLY A 67 -13.31 -30.72 10.35
CA GLY A 67 -14.33 -29.73 10.66
C GLY A 67 -13.68 -28.49 11.27
N GLU A 68 -13.85 -27.34 10.66
CA GLU A 68 -13.20 -26.08 11.06
C GLU A 68 -14.28 -25.06 11.46
N THR A 69 -14.02 -24.26 12.49
CA THR A 69 -14.93 -23.17 12.91
C THR A 69 -14.07 -22.02 13.38
N LYS A 70 -13.79 -21.09 12.47
CA LYS A 70 -12.79 -20.03 12.63
C LYS A 70 -13.28 -18.72 12.04
N ARG A 71 -12.68 -17.61 12.48
CA ARG A 71 -12.86 -16.32 11.79
C ARG A 71 -11.97 -16.25 10.56
N PHE A 72 -12.48 -15.61 9.52
CA PHE A 72 -11.71 -15.27 8.34
C PHE A 72 -11.28 -13.81 8.43
N LEU A 73 -10.05 -13.52 8.00
CA LEU A 73 -9.51 -12.18 7.93
C LEU A 73 -9.08 -11.87 6.50
N VAL A 74 -9.43 -10.67 6.04
CA VAL A 74 -8.96 -10.08 4.78
C VAL A 74 -8.29 -8.75 5.10
N ALA A 75 -7.24 -8.38 4.39
CA ALA A 75 -6.68 -7.05 4.44
C ALA A 75 -6.43 -6.52 3.03
N ILE A 76 -6.51 -5.20 2.88
CA ILE A 76 -6.24 -4.47 1.65
C ILE A 76 -5.18 -3.40 1.92
N LEU A 77 -4.24 -3.23 0.98
CA LEU A 77 -3.30 -2.12 0.95
C LEU A 77 -3.85 -1.00 0.07
N VAL A 78 -4.00 0.19 0.66
CA VAL A 78 -4.57 1.38 0.00
C VAL A 78 -3.84 2.66 0.45
N PRO A 79 -3.97 3.79 -0.28
CA PRO A 79 -3.45 5.07 0.17
C PRO A 79 -4.08 5.51 1.50
N LYS A 80 -3.28 6.10 2.39
CA LYS A 80 -3.78 6.56 3.71
C LYS A 80 -4.85 7.64 3.60
N SER A 81 -4.82 8.43 2.53
CA SER A 81 -5.80 9.48 2.24
C SER A 81 -7.23 8.95 2.12
N TRP A 82 -7.43 7.65 1.93
CA TRP A 82 -8.76 7.04 1.85
C TRP A 82 -9.41 6.85 3.22
N ASN A 83 -8.62 6.89 4.32
CA ASN A 83 -9.09 6.53 5.66
C ASN A 83 -9.92 5.24 5.63
N ALA A 84 -9.36 4.21 5.00
CA ALA A 84 -10.14 3.08 4.50
C ALA A 84 -10.76 2.25 5.63
N ARG A 85 -10.21 2.31 6.83
CA ARG A 85 -10.82 1.72 8.03
C ARG A 85 -12.27 2.19 8.24
N GLU A 86 -12.50 3.49 8.18
CA GLU A 86 -13.79 4.10 8.47
C GLU A 86 -14.68 4.17 7.22
N ASN A 87 -14.05 4.17 6.05
CA ASN A 87 -14.68 4.42 4.75
C ASN A 87 -14.88 3.16 3.88
N THR A 88 -14.64 1.97 4.43
CA THR A 88 -14.82 0.71 3.70
C THR A 88 -15.89 -0.16 4.32
N THR A 89 -16.82 -0.62 3.49
CA THR A 89 -17.76 -1.69 3.86
C THR A 89 -17.27 -3.01 3.28
N VAL A 90 -17.17 -4.05 4.12
CA VAL A 90 -16.73 -5.38 3.68
C VAL A 90 -17.83 -6.40 3.95
N THR A 91 -18.12 -7.21 2.94
CA THR A 91 -19.05 -8.34 3.04
C THR A 91 -18.44 -9.59 2.44
N TYR A 92 -18.97 -10.74 2.81
CA TYR A 92 -18.59 -12.01 2.22
C TYR A 92 -19.81 -12.88 1.93
N ILE A 93 -19.71 -13.68 0.88
CA ILE A 93 -20.60 -14.81 0.59
C ILE A 93 -19.72 -16.05 0.67
N ALA A 94 -20.17 -17.09 1.35
CA ALA A 94 -19.44 -18.35 1.43
C ALA A 94 -20.42 -19.53 1.50
N ASP A 95 -19.98 -20.72 1.13
CA ASP A 95 -20.78 -21.95 1.14
C ASP A 95 -20.36 -22.94 2.26
N GLY A 96 -20.48 -24.25 2.03
CA GLY A 96 -20.19 -25.29 3.01
C GLY A 96 -21.29 -25.49 4.07
N VAL A 97 -21.23 -24.74 5.18
CA VAL A 97 -22.33 -24.67 6.17
C VAL A 97 -23.28 -23.52 5.85
N GLU A 98 -22.76 -22.43 5.31
CA GLU A 98 -23.57 -21.31 4.83
C GLU A 98 -24.21 -21.66 3.48
N ASP A 99 -25.17 -20.85 3.03
CA ASP A 99 -26.01 -21.13 1.87
C ASP A 99 -25.38 -20.78 0.51
N GLY A 100 -24.18 -20.18 0.50
CA GLY A 100 -23.50 -19.76 -0.72
C GLY A 100 -24.12 -18.54 -1.42
N VAL A 101 -25.12 -17.89 -0.83
CA VAL A 101 -25.84 -16.76 -1.44
C VAL A 101 -26.08 -15.57 -0.51
N THR A 102 -26.15 -15.82 0.80
CA THR A 102 -26.36 -14.76 1.79
C THR A 102 -25.07 -13.98 2.00
N SER A 103 -25.15 -12.67 1.77
CA SER A 103 -24.07 -11.74 2.06
C SER A 103 -24.04 -11.43 3.56
N LEU A 104 -22.88 -11.66 4.18
CA LEU A 104 -22.63 -11.47 5.60
C LEU A 104 -21.57 -10.39 5.82
N PRO A 105 -21.66 -9.59 6.90
CA PRO A 105 -20.73 -8.49 7.14
C PRO A 105 -19.37 -8.95 7.69
N MET A 106 -18.36 -8.13 7.42
CA MET A 106 -17.06 -8.17 8.10
C MET A 106 -16.77 -6.80 8.71
N SER A 107 -16.26 -6.79 9.94
CA SER A 107 -15.90 -5.56 10.66
C SER A 107 -14.40 -5.30 10.63
N PRO A 108 -13.98 -4.02 10.66
CA PRO A 108 -12.57 -3.66 10.70
C PRO A 108 -11.93 -4.12 12.02
N VAL A 109 -10.77 -4.76 11.93
CA VAL A 109 -10.02 -5.31 13.07
C VAL A 109 -9.52 -4.18 13.96
N ASP A 110 -9.61 -4.31 15.30
CA ASP A 110 -9.09 -3.30 16.23
C ASP A 110 -7.61 -2.98 15.93
N THR A 111 -7.26 -1.68 15.86
CA THR A 111 -5.91 -1.22 15.50
C THR A 111 -4.84 -1.62 16.51
N LYS A 112 -5.24 -2.03 17.71
CA LYS A 112 -4.35 -2.56 18.77
C LYS A 112 -4.41 -4.08 18.87
N LEU A 113 -5.19 -4.76 18.03
CA LEU A 113 -5.25 -6.22 18.05
C LEU A 113 -3.94 -6.79 17.50
N VAL A 114 -3.18 -7.40 18.40
CA VAL A 114 -1.95 -8.12 18.10
C VAL A 114 -2.31 -9.59 17.83
N PRO A 115 -1.91 -10.19 16.68
CA PRO A 115 -2.03 -11.62 16.45
C PRO A 115 -1.37 -12.42 17.57
N LYS A 116 -1.92 -13.58 17.96
CA LYS A 116 -1.48 -14.32 19.16
C LYS A 116 0.03 -14.67 19.15
N ASN A 117 0.61 -14.85 17.98
CA ASN A 117 2.02 -15.22 17.77
C ASN A 117 2.89 -14.05 17.26
N ALA A 118 2.44 -12.81 17.40
CA ALA A 118 3.17 -11.61 17.03
C ALA A 118 3.29 -10.63 18.21
N THR A 119 4.08 -9.58 18.04
CA THR A 119 4.29 -8.52 19.05
C THR A 119 3.75 -7.16 18.65
N VAL A 120 3.31 -7.02 17.39
CA VAL A 120 2.78 -5.77 16.81
C VAL A 120 1.40 -6.00 16.21
N PRO A 121 0.55 -4.96 16.10
CA PRO A 121 -0.77 -5.08 15.50
C PRO A 121 -0.75 -5.53 14.04
N TRP A 122 -1.91 -6.01 13.55
CA TRP A 122 -2.07 -6.52 12.18
C TRP A 122 -1.53 -5.59 11.08
N ALA A 123 -1.83 -4.29 11.14
CA ALA A 123 -1.41 -3.34 10.12
C ALA A 123 0.12 -3.19 10.09
N GLU A 124 0.76 -3.07 11.26
CA GLU A 124 2.22 -2.99 11.39
C GLU A 124 2.89 -4.30 10.95
N LEU A 125 2.29 -5.44 11.29
CA LEU A 125 2.82 -6.74 10.89
C LEU A 125 2.78 -6.95 9.38
N LEU A 126 1.66 -6.59 8.73
CA LEU A 126 1.52 -6.65 7.28
C LEU A 126 2.46 -5.68 6.57
N MET A 127 2.65 -4.48 7.14
CA MET A 127 3.63 -3.52 6.63
C MET A 127 5.07 -4.05 6.78
N ALA A 128 5.41 -4.69 7.89
CA ALA A 128 6.74 -5.28 8.10
C ALA A 128 7.02 -6.46 7.15
N GLU A 129 6.03 -7.30 6.88
CA GLU A 129 6.16 -8.49 6.04
C GLU A 129 6.11 -8.16 4.54
N TYR A 130 5.17 -7.30 4.12
CA TYR A 130 4.84 -7.07 2.71
C TYR A 130 5.09 -5.64 2.23
N GLY A 131 5.45 -4.71 3.13
CA GLY A 131 5.68 -3.31 2.80
C GLY A 131 4.47 -2.67 2.11
N VAL A 132 4.75 -1.77 1.17
CA VAL A 132 3.78 -1.18 0.24
C VAL A 132 3.57 -2.02 -1.02
N SER A 133 3.84 -3.33 -0.94
CA SER A 133 3.74 -4.25 -2.07
C SER A 133 4.63 -3.81 -3.25
N THR A 134 4.07 -3.68 -4.44
CA THR A 134 4.74 -3.28 -5.69
C THR A 134 4.55 -1.80 -6.00
N ASN A 135 4.06 -1.02 -5.03
CA ASN A 135 4.01 0.43 -5.10
C ASN A 135 5.37 1.03 -4.74
N VAL A 136 5.59 2.26 -5.16
CA VAL A 136 6.89 2.95 -5.01
C VAL A 136 6.90 4.01 -3.92
N LEU A 137 5.73 4.49 -3.49
CA LEU A 137 5.58 5.50 -2.45
C LEU A 137 5.06 4.86 -1.15
N ASN A 138 5.59 5.32 -0.02
CA ASN A 138 5.33 4.72 1.30
C ASN A 138 4.03 5.19 1.98
N ASP A 139 3.30 6.14 1.39
CA ASP A 139 2.09 6.69 2.00
C ASP A 139 0.85 5.82 1.78
N MET A 140 0.97 4.57 2.23
CA MET A 140 -0.06 3.55 2.14
C MET A 140 -0.24 2.87 3.50
N GLU A 141 -1.40 2.25 3.69
CA GLU A 141 -1.71 1.48 4.89
C GLU A 141 -2.37 0.15 4.55
N TRP A 142 -2.08 -0.85 5.37
CA TRP A 142 -2.80 -2.10 5.40
C TRP A 142 -4.00 -1.98 6.36
N VAL A 143 -5.21 -2.23 5.85
CA VAL A 143 -6.43 -2.23 6.66
C VAL A 143 -7.03 -3.64 6.66
N ALA A 144 -7.15 -4.23 7.86
CA ALA A 144 -7.67 -5.58 8.05
C ALA A 144 -9.12 -5.58 8.52
N PHE A 145 -9.90 -6.54 8.00
CA PHE A 145 -11.30 -6.80 8.32
C PHE A 145 -11.45 -8.28 8.65
N ARG A 146 -12.33 -8.59 9.60
CA ARG A 146 -12.63 -9.97 10.02
C ARG A 146 -14.12 -10.25 9.98
N THR A 147 -14.49 -11.51 9.75
CA THR A 147 -15.89 -11.91 9.77
C THR A 147 -16.52 -11.65 11.14
N ASP A 148 -17.72 -11.08 11.14
CA ASP A 148 -18.49 -10.84 12.38
C ASP A 148 -18.97 -12.18 12.97
N LYS A 149 -19.43 -13.06 12.09
CA LYS A 149 -19.78 -14.44 12.39
C LYS A 149 -18.55 -15.33 12.30
N ILE A 150 -18.49 -16.35 13.16
CA ILE A 150 -17.50 -17.42 13.01
C ILE A 150 -17.96 -18.32 11.87
N TYR A 151 -17.06 -18.57 10.92
CA TYR A 151 -17.36 -19.36 9.73
C TYR A 151 -17.04 -20.84 9.98
N SER A 152 -18.03 -21.71 9.75
CA SER A 152 -17.91 -23.16 9.96
C SER A 152 -17.84 -23.88 8.62
N ILE A 153 -16.91 -24.82 8.51
CA ILE A 153 -16.71 -25.65 7.32
C ILE A 153 -16.76 -27.11 7.75
N LYS A 154 -17.49 -27.93 6.98
CA LYS A 154 -17.61 -29.36 7.27
C LYS A 154 -16.29 -30.06 6.96
N GLN A 155 -16.09 -31.19 7.62
CA GLN A 155 -14.95 -32.05 7.35
C GLN A 155 -14.99 -32.55 5.89
N HIS A 156 -13.84 -32.50 5.21
CA HIS A 156 -13.66 -32.87 3.80
C HIS A 156 -14.46 -32.04 2.81
N ASP A 157 -14.88 -30.84 3.22
CA ASP A 157 -15.58 -29.89 2.38
C ASP A 157 -14.59 -29.00 1.62
N LYS A 158 -15.02 -28.50 0.46
CA LYS A 158 -14.30 -27.54 -0.37
C LYS A 158 -15.16 -26.30 -0.47
N ALA A 159 -15.05 -25.44 0.54
CA ALA A 159 -15.95 -24.31 0.66
C ALA A 159 -15.39 -23.08 -0.06
N SER A 160 -16.12 -22.56 -1.03
CA SER A 160 -15.81 -21.33 -1.75
C SER A 160 -16.28 -20.11 -0.97
N PHE A 161 -15.57 -18.99 -1.17
CA PHE A 161 -15.94 -17.69 -0.63
C PHE A 161 -15.67 -16.58 -1.65
N THR A 162 -16.46 -15.52 -1.54
CA THR A 162 -16.30 -14.26 -2.27
C THR A 162 -16.41 -13.13 -1.28
N ILE A 163 -15.35 -12.35 -1.13
CA ILE A 163 -15.30 -11.15 -0.28
C ILE A 163 -15.40 -9.94 -1.18
N THR A 164 -16.32 -9.03 -0.85
CA THR A 164 -16.51 -7.76 -1.55
C THR A 164 -16.12 -6.62 -0.63
N LEU A 165 -15.12 -5.85 -1.03
CA LEU A 165 -14.68 -4.63 -0.35
C LEU A 165 -15.18 -3.43 -1.14
N ARG A 166 -15.93 -2.54 -0.49
CA ARG A 166 -16.43 -1.30 -1.07
C ARG A 166 -15.77 -0.13 -0.35
N CYS A 167 -14.70 0.39 -0.94
CA CYS A 167 -13.84 1.42 -0.37
C CYS A 167 -14.21 2.77 -0.96
N LYS A 168 -14.62 3.73 -0.13
CA LYS A 168 -14.76 5.13 -0.60
C LYS A 168 -13.38 5.74 -0.82
N THR A 169 -13.16 6.30 -2.00
CA THR A 169 -11.89 6.91 -2.37
C THR A 169 -11.73 8.30 -1.75
N GLY A 170 -10.48 8.76 -1.65
CA GLY A 170 -10.16 10.13 -1.26
C GLY A 170 -10.52 11.17 -2.33
N PRO A 171 -10.34 12.47 -2.05
CA PRO A 171 -10.70 13.56 -2.95
C PRO A 171 -9.67 13.83 -4.06
N LYS A 172 -8.44 13.32 -3.94
CA LYS A 172 -7.34 13.65 -4.87
C LYS A 172 -7.18 12.65 -6.01
N ASN A 173 -6.64 13.12 -7.12
CA ASN A 173 -6.18 12.25 -8.21
C ASN A 173 -4.99 11.39 -7.76
N LEU A 174 -5.08 10.09 -7.95
CA LEU A 174 -3.97 9.18 -7.68
C LEU A 174 -4.08 7.91 -8.48
N ARG A 175 -3.00 7.14 -8.53
CA ARG A 175 -3.04 5.77 -9.03
C ARG A 175 -2.14 4.87 -8.22
N PHE A 176 -2.59 3.65 -7.95
CA PHE A 176 -1.89 2.72 -7.07
C PHE A 176 -2.20 1.27 -7.43
N LYS A 177 -1.38 0.33 -6.97
CA LYS A 177 -1.58 -1.11 -7.14
C LYS A 177 -2.15 -1.69 -5.83
N PRO A 178 -3.47 -1.91 -5.70
CA PRO A 178 -4.03 -2.50 -4.49
C PRO A 178 -3.47 -3.92 -4.31
N ALA A 179 -3.08 -4.23 -3.08
CA ALA A 179 -2.63 -5.57 -2.69
C ALA A 179 -3.57 -6.15 -1.65
N PHE A 180 -3.64 -7.49 -1.59
CA PHE A 180 -4.61 -8.18 -0.75
C PHE A 180 -3.93 -9.27 0.07
N PHE A 181 -4.44 -9.47 1.27
CA PHE A 181 -4.03 -10.54 2.15
C PHE A 181 -5.27 -11.25 2.68
N ILE A 182 -5.24 -12.58 2.72
CA ILE A 182 -6.27 -13.39 3.36
C ILE A 182 -5.64 -14.34 4.37
N ASN A 183 -6.32 -14.52 5.50
CA ASN A 183 -5.89 -15.40 6.58
C ASN A 183 -7.06 -16.27 7.06
N PHE A 184 -6.79 -17.57 7.13
CA PHE A 184 -7.68 -18.59 7.65
C PHE A 184 -7.07 -19.31 8.87
N ALA A 185 -6.53 -18.54 9.80
CA ALA A 185 -5.97 -19.06 11.06
C ALA A 185 -6.49 -18.34 12.30
N GLU A 186 -7.77 -17.94 12.28
CA GLU A 186 -8.40 -17.23 13.40
C GLU A 186 -7.64 -15.95 13.77
N ASP A 187 -6.89 -15.97 14.88
CA ASP A 187 -6.14 -14.82 15.41
C ASP A 187 -4.62 -14.98 15.29
N ASP A 188 -4.13 -16.05 14.67
CA ASP A 188 -2.70 -16.27 14.42
C ASP A 188 -2.28 -15.59 13.11
N PHE A 189 -1.03 -15.12 13.04
CA PHE A 189 -0.36 -14.79 11.78
C PHE A 189 0.45 -16.01 11.30
N PRO A 190 -0.06 -16.79 10.35
CA PRO A 190 0.53 -18.09 10.04
C PRO A 190 1.88 -17.93 9.35
N GLN A 191 2.84 -18.77 9.77
CA GLN A 191 4.12 -18.89 9.07
C GLN A 191 4.01 -19.77 7.83
N LYS A 192 2.96 -20.60 7.74
CA LYS A 192 2.74 -21.49 6.62
C LYS A 192 1.74 -20.90 5.64
N GLU A 193 2.11 -20.94 4.37
CA GLU A 193 1.27 -20.54 3.24
C GLU A 193 -0.04 -21.31 3.14
N GLU A 194 -0.18 -22.49 3.76
CA GLU A 194 -1.45 -23.22 3.75
C GLU A 194 -2.60 -22.46 4.45
N TYR A 195 -2.30 -21.51 5.34
CA TYR A 195 -3.32 -20.75 6.09
C TYR A 195 -3.40 -19.26 5.73
N LYS A 196 -2.48 -18.77 4.89
CA LYS A 196 -2.49 -17.39 4.42
C LYS A 196 -2.29 -17.34 2.91
N LYS A 197 -2.82 -16.31 2.27
CA LYS A 197 -2.42 -15.95 0.91
C LYS A 197 -2.21 -14.46 0.82
N TYR A 198 -1.11 -14.08 0.20
CA TYR A 198 -0.81 -12.72 -0.18
C TYR A 198 -0.92 -12.62 -1.70
N SER A 199 -1.59 -11.57 -2.16
CA SER A 199 -1.60 -11.19 -3.56
C SER A 199 -0.94 -9.83 -3.72
N PRO A 200 0.23 -9.77 -4.37
CA PRO A 200 0.87 -8.50 -4.68
C PRO A 200 0.03 -7.71 -5.68
N GLY A 201 0.07 -6.39 -5.58
CA GLY A 201 -0.58 -5.52 -6.56
C GLY A 201 0.06 -5.70 -7.94
N ALA A 202 -0.69 -6.20 -8.92
CA ALA A 202 -0.17 -6.39 -10.28
C ALA A 202 -0.59 -5.26 -11.22
N GLN A 203 -1.78 -4.70 -10.98
CA GLN A 203 -2.43 -3.77 -11.88
C GLN A 203 -2.63 -2.41 -11.20
N CYS A 204 -2.33 -1.34 -11.95
CA CYS A 204 -2.56 0.02 -11.50
C CYS A 204 -4.06 0.35 -11.58
N PHE A 205 -4.59 0.90 -10.50
CA PHE A 205 -5.96 1.35 -10.34
C PHE A 205 -5.95 2.87 -10.11
N GLU A 206 -6.81 3.60 -10.81
CA GLU A 206 -6.77 5.06 -10.83
C GLU A 206 -7.98 5.70 -10.11
N VAL A 207 -7.73 6.82 -9.45
CA VAL A 207 -8.74 7.75 -8.97
C VAL A 207 -8.60 9.00 -9.83
N VAL A 208 -9.66 9.32 -10.57
CA VAL A 208 -9.69 10.39 -11.57
C VAL A 208 -10.72 11.45 -11.19
N GLU A 209 -10.69 12.59 -11.89
CA GLU A 209 -11.61 13.72 -11.65
C GLU A 209 -11.59 14.24 -10.19
N GLY A 210 -10.50 14.00 -9.48
CA GLY A 210 -10.22 14.56 -8.16
C GLY A 210 -9.50 15.89 -8.23
N ASP A 211 -9.23 16.42 -7.05
CA ASP A 211 -8.46 17.64 -6.88
C ASP A 211 -6.98 17.38 -7.19
N GLY A 212 -6.41 18.31 -7.95
CA GLY A 212 -4.97 18.45 -8.12
C GLY A 212 -4.24 17.47 -9.02
N GLY A 213 -2.90 17.49 -8.91
CA GLY A 213 -2.00 16.61 -9.66
C GLY A 213 -2.18 15.13 -9.32
N ILE A 214 -1.81 14.24 -10.26
CA ILE A 214 -1.89 12.80 -10.05
C ILE A 214 -0.74 12.36 -9.14
N THR A 215 -1.06 11.79 -7.97
CA THR A 215 -0.06 11.07 -7.17
C THR A 215 0.08 9.64 -7.70
N ASP A 216 1.23 9.30 -8.29
CA ASP A 216 1.46 7.98 -8.87
C ASP A 216 2.27 7.08 -7.93
N PHE A 217 1.58 6.11 -7.32
CA PHE A 217 2.18 5.06 -6.49
C PHE A 217 2.65 3.86 -7.32
N CYS A 218 2.27 3.76 -8.61
CA CYS A 218 2.50 2.59 -9.45
C CYS A 218 3.89 2.54 -10.09
N SER A 219 4.49 3.71 -10.33
CA SER A 219 5.74 3.83 -11.08
C SER A 219 6.74 4.72 -10.34
N PHE A 220 8.02 4.42 -10.50
CA PHE A 220 9.05 5.38 -10.06
C PHE A 220 9.04 6.58 -11.00
N HIS A 221 9.32 7.74 -10.44
CA HIS A 221 9.41 8.99 -11.17
C HIS A 221 10.78 9.61 -10.92
N PHE A 222 11.21 10.51 -11.80
CA PHE A 222 12.37 11.35 -11.55
C PHE A 222 12.20 12.23 -10.32
N ASN A 223 10.97 12.53 -9.89
CA ASN A 223 10.69 13.31 -8.69
C ASN A 223 10.14 12.44 -7.54
N ARG A 224 10.50 12.82 -6.32
CA ARG A 224 9.81 12.39 -5.09
C ARG A 224 9.69 13.60 -4.16
N VAL A 225 8.55 13.77 -3.50
CA VAL A 225 8.34 14.85 -2.52
C VAL A 225 7.86 14.24 -1.20
N GLU A 226 8.50 14.63 -0.10
CA GLU A 226 8.16 14.15 1.24
C GLU A 226 8.09 15.32 2.25
N PRO A 227 7.02 15.39 3.08
CA PRO A 227 5.83 14.53 3.07
C PRO A 227 4.91 14.84 1.87
N LEU A 228 4.07 13.87 1.46
CA LEU A 228 3.07 14.08 0.39
C LEU A 228 1.97 15.09 0.77
N ALA A 229 1.81 15.32 2.07
CA ALA A 229 0.87 16.23 2.66
C ALA A 229 1.65 17.17 3.60
N ALA A 230 1.78 18.44 3.21
CA ALA A 230 2.48 19.47 3.97
C ALA A 230 1.70 20.77 3.97
N LEU A 231 1.84 21.54 5.05
CA LEU A 231 1.52 22.96 5.11
C LEU A 231 2.72 23.78 4.59
N GLN A 232 2.48 25.05 4.25
CA GLN A 232 3.56 25.95 3.79
C GLN A 232 4.62 26.24 4.86
N ASP A 233 4.30 25.93 6.12
CA ASP A 233 5.18 26.08 7.27
C ASP A 233 5.89 24.79 7.69
N ASP A 234 5.63 23.69 6.99
CA ASP A 234 6.37 22.44 7.17
C ASP A 234 7.66 22.43 6.34
N TYR A 235 8.63 21.62 6.78
CA TYR A 235 9.79 21.31 5.93
C TYR A 235 9.39 20.26 4.90
N VAL A 236 9.60 20.59 3.63
CA VAL A 236 9.31 19.71 2.49
C VAL A 236 10.61 19.37 1.78
N THR A 237 10.84 18.09 1.53
CA THR A 237 12.02 17.61 0.80
C THR A 237 11.62 17.22 -0.61
N PHE A 238 12.24 17.87 -1.59
CA PHE A 238 12.16 17.55 -3.00
C PHE A 238 13.38 16.73 -3.40
N SER A 239 13.15 15.57 -4.00
CA SER A 239 14.19 14.65 -4.45
C SER A 239 14.15 14.50 -5.97
N PHE A 240 15.33 14.56 -6.59
CA PHE A 240 15.57 14.07 -7.95
C PHE A 240 16.16 12.66 -7.87
N LEU A 241 15.46 11.69 -8.47
CA LEU A 241 15.85 10.28 -8.53
C LEU A 241 16.47 9.99 -9.91
N GLY A 242 17.74 10.34 -10.07
CA GLY A 242 18.42 10.34 -11.37
C GLY A 242 18.79 8.96 -11.92
N ASP A 243 18.64 7.89 -11.13
CA ASP A 243 18.93 6.51 -11.50
C ASP A 243 17.68 5.72 -11.97
N ILE A 244 16.49 6.32 -11.91
CA ILE A 244 15.24 5.66 -12.31
C ILE A 244 15.18 5.43 -13.82
N TYR A 245 15.51 6.45 -14.61
CA TYR A 245 15.55 6.40 -16.06
C TYR A 245 16.82 7.05 -16.60
N SER A 246 17.28 6.63 -17.79
CA SER A 246 18.46 7.24 -18.42
C SER A 246 18.22 8.71 -18.71
N ASN A 247 19.13 9.57 -18.27
CA ASN A 247 19.09 11.01 -18.50
C ASN A 247 20.52 11.57 -18.53
N ASP A 248 20.67 12.79 -19.06
CA ASP A 248 21.97 13.47 -19.12
C ASP A 248 22.22 14.39 -17.92
N LEU A 249 21.18 14.71 -17.13
CA LEU A 249 21.29 15.61 -15.98
C LEU A 249 22.22 15.05 -14.89
N VAL A 250 22.22 13.73 -14.67
CA VAL A 250 23.16 13.06 -13.74
C VAL A 250 24.65 13.20 -14.13
N LYS A 251 24.96 13.65 -15.34
CA LYS A 251 26.34 13.90 -15.80
C LYS A 251 26.81 15.32 -15.48
N ALA A 252 25.92 16.19 -15.02
CA ALA A 252 26.27 17.56 -14.64
C ALA A 252 27.06 17.61 -13.34
N ASP A 253 27.92 18.62 -13.20
CA ASP A 253 28.71 18.84 -11.98
C ASP A 253 27.83 19.20 -10.77
N ALA A 254 26.73 19.90 -11.02
CA ALA A 254 25.75 20.32 -10.03
C ALA A 254 24.32 20.30 -10.60
N ILE A 255 23.36 20.00 -9.73
CA ILE A 255 21.93 19.95 -10.05
C ILE A 255 21.20 20.93 -9.15
N TYR A 256 20.29 21.69 -9.72
CA TYR A 256 19.49 22.71 -9.06
C TYR A 256 18.01 22.46 -9.27
N MET A 257 17.19 22.94 -8.34
CA MET A 257 15.73 23.00 -8.49
C MET A 257 15.30 24.42 -8.85
N GLU A 258 14.61 24.59 -9.97
CA GLU A 258 13.79 25.77 -10.21
C GLU A 258 12.39 25.51 -9.69
N ALA A 259 11.77 26.50 -9.04
CA ALA A 259 10.41 26.35 -8.58
C ALA A 259 9.61 27.65 -8.66
N THR A 260 8.30 27.52 -8.84
CA THR A 260 7.33 28.60 -8.86
C THR A 260 6.17 28.25 -7.93
N ALA A 261 5.93 29.09 -6.93
CA ALA A 261 4.83 28.97 -5.99
C ALA A 261 3.63 29.82 -6.45
N TYR A 262 2.43 29.26 -6.27
CA TYR A 262 1.15 29.91 -6.54
C TYR A 262 0.37 30.05 -5.24
N THR A 263 -0.17 31.23 -4.97
CA THR A 263 -0.94 31.50 -3.75
C THR A 263 -2.44 31.47 -3.99
N ASP A 264 -3.21 31.31 -2.90
CA ASP A 264 -4.67 31.37 -2.86
C ASP A 264 -5.25 32.68 -3.41
N ASN A 265 -4.51 33.78 -3.23
CA ASN A 265 -4.84 35.11 -3.76
C ASN A 265 -4.45 35.29 -5.24
N GLY A 266 -3.88 34.26 -5.87
CA GLY A 266 -3.48 34.26 -7.28
C GLY A 266 -2.12 34.88 -7.58
N ASN A 267 -1.30 35.16 -6.55
CA ASN A 267 0.06 35.64 -6.75
C ASN A 267 1.01 34.49 -7.12
N VAL A 268 2.10 34.85 -7.81
CA VAL A 268 3.08 33.89 -8.33
C VAL A 268 4.48 34.34 -7.92
N TYR A 269 5.25 33.43 -7.33
CA TYR A 269 6.61 33.67 -6.83
C TYR A 269 7.57 32.62 -7.40
N SER A 270 8.58 33.05 -8.15
CA SER A 270 9.56 32.16 -8.77
C SER A 270 10.93 32.26 -8.10
N VAL A 271 11.58 31.12 -7.94
CA VAL A 271 12.98 30.98 -7.53
C VAL A 271 13.67 30.14 -8.61
N ASP A 272 14.34 30.82 -9.52
CA ASP A 272 15.04 30.26 -10.68
C ASP A 272 16.57 30.43 -10.59
N GLU A 273 17.07 30.92 -9.45
CA GLU A 273 18.50 31.15 -9.26
C GLU A 273 19.33 29.86 -9.25
N ARG A 274 20.63 30.00 -9.50
CA ARG A 274 21.63 28.92 -9.50
C ARG A 274 22.66 29.18 -8.43
N SER A 275 22.19 29.13 -7.20
CA SER A 275 22.94 29.46 -6.00
C SER A 275 22.91 28.28 -5.02
N GLU A 276 23.57 28.43 -3.86
CA GLU A 276 23.46 27.47 -2.76
C GLU A 276 22.01 27.25 -2.30
N LYS A 277 21.11 28.22 -2.53
CA LYS A 277 19.70 28.12 -2.15
C LYS A 277 18.96 27.02 -2.91
N THR A 278 19.27 26.84 -4.19
CA THR A 278 18.56 25.90 -5.09
C THR A 278 19.37 24.63 -5.37
N LEU A 279 20.61 24.56 -4.88
CA LEU A 279 21.51 23.44 -5.09
C LEU A 279 20.98 22.18 -4.40
N MET A 280 20.82 21.11 -5.18
CA MET A 280 20.42 19.81 -4.65
C MET A 280 21.64 19.03 -4.16
N ILE A 281 21.52 18.45 -2.97
CA ILE A 281 22.58 17.72 -2.30
C ILE A 281 22.48 16.23 -2.65
N LYS A 282 23.52 15.68 -3.28
CA LYS A 282 23.62 14.25 -3.57
C LYS A 282 23.64 13.44 -2.28
N GLU A 283 22.89 12.35 -2.23
CA GLU A 283 22.97 11.41 -1.11
C GLU A 283 24.37 10.80 -0.99
N ASP A 284 24.85 10.64 0.25
CA ASP A 284 26.14 9.99 0.54
C ASP A 284 26.02 8.46 0.43
N ARG A 285 25.72 7.99 -0.78
CA ARG A 285 25.63 6.59 -1.17
C ARG A 285 26.32 6.41 -2.51
N VAL A 286 27.36 5.57 -2.52
CA VAL A 286 28.31 5.39 -3.64
C VAL A 286 27.66 5.13 -5.01
N PHE A 287 26.47 4.52 -5.04
CA PHE A 287 25.77 4.14 -6.27
C PHE A 287 24.40 4.80 -6.43
N SER A 288 24.07 5.80 -5.60
CA SER A 288 22.81 6.52 -5.69
C SER A 288 22.99 7.77 -6.54
N GLU A 289 22.12 7.97 -7.52
CA GLU A 289 21.96 9.26 -8.22
C GLU A 289 20.75 10.03 -7.66
N THR A 290 20.54 9.92 -6.34
CA THR A 290 19.52 10.69 -5.63
C THR A 290 20.09 12.01 -5.13
N TYR A 291 19.39 13.10 -5.43
CA TYR A 291 19.72 14.45 -5.01
C TYR A 291 18.53 15.05 -4.26
N ASN A 292 18.77 15.73 -3.16
CA ASN A 292 17.73 16.22 -2.26
C ASN A 292 17.86 17.73 -2.00
N LEU A 293 16.74 18.42 -1.92
CA LEU A 293 16.64 19.80 -1.42
C LEU A 293 15.47 19.89 -0.44
N THR A 294 15.78 20.19 0.82
CA THR A 294 14.76 20.44 1.85
C THR A 294 14.54 21.94 1.99
N ILE A 295 13.29 22.37 1.84
CA ILE A 295 12.89 23.77 1.92
C ILE A 295 11.82 23.96 2.99
N TRP A 296 11.79 25.14 3.59
CA TRP A 296 10.60 25.68 4.23
C TRP A 296 9.90 26.56 3.19
N PRO A 297 8.74 26.16 2.61
CA PRO A 297 8.15 26.82 1.45
C PRO A 297 7.98 28.33 1.61
N ALA A 298 7.35 28.80 2.70
CA ALA A 298 7.12 30.23 2.92
C ALA A 298 8.45 31.03 2.92
N GLY A 299 9.47 30.52 3.60
CA GLY A 299 10.80 31.14 3.64
C GLY A 299 11.57 31.04 2.31
N PHE A 300 11.43 29.93 1.59
CA PHE A 300 12.12 29.71 0.33
C PHE A 300 11.65 30.67 -0.76
N PHE A 301 10.34 30.87 -0.88
CA PHE A 301 9.74 31.79 -1.86
C PHE A 301 9.65 33.24 -1.35
N GLY A 302 9.89 33.48 -0.06
CA GLY A 302 9.78 34.82 0.54
C GLY A 302 8.34 35.32 0.59
N ILE A 303 7.41 34.42 0.93
CA ILE A 303 5.97 34.71 0.93
C ILE A 303 5.62 35.74 2.02
N PRO A 304 4.87 36.81 1.70
CA PRO A 304 4.38 37.76 2.69
C PRO A 304 3.45 37.12 3.73
N GLU A 305 3.42 37.71 4.93
CA GLU A 305 2.50 37.26 5.99
C GLU A 305 1.04 37.37 5.54
N GLY A 306 0.28 36.28 5.72
CA GLY A 306 -1.15 36.20 5.36
C GLY A 306 -1.44 35.69 3.96
N GLU A 307 -0.44 35.35 3.15
CA GLU A 307 -0.61 34.63 1.88
C GLU A 307 -0.38 33.13 2.06
N VAL A 308 -1.21 32.31 1.39
CA VAL A 308 -1.15 30.85 1.47
C VAL A 308 -0.73 30.25 0.14
N ILE A 309 0.39 29.52 0.11
CA ILE A 309 0.81 28.74 -1.06
C ILE A 309 -0.15 27.56 -1.23
N THR A 310 -0.71 27.42 -2.42
CA THR A 310 -1.60 26.31 -2.79
C THR A 310 -0.87 25.27 -3.65
N ARG A 311 0.08 25.70 -4.48
CA ARG A 311 0.82 24.84 -5.41
C ARG A 311 2.25 25.32 -5.60
N ILE A 312 3.16 24.38 -5.81
CA ILE A 312 4.54 24.59 -6.25
C ILE A 312 4.76 23.79 -7.53
N ASP A 313 5.08 24.49 -8.61
CA ASP A 313 5.56 23.88 -9.85
C ASP A 313 7.09 23.91 -9.85
N TYR A 314 7.75 22.84 -10.29
CA TYR A 314 9.22 22.77 -10.24
C TYR A 314 9.84 21.89 -11.32
N ILE A 315 11.12 22.12 -11.62
CA ILE A 315 11.95 21.32 -12.51
C ILE A 315 13.35 21.11 -11.91
N PHE A 316 14.07 20.11 -12.43
CA PHE A 316 15.48 19.89 -12.10
C PHE A 316 16.35 20.28 -13.29
N THR A 317 17.50 20.90 -13.04
CA THR A 317 18.32 21.44 -14.13
C THR A 317 19.78 21.61 -13.72
N ASN A 318 20.67 21.65 -14.71
CA ASN A 318 22.07 21.95 -14.49
C ASN A 318 22.31 23.47 -14.31
N GLU A 319 23.57 23.85 -14.04
CA GLU A 319 23.97 25.23 -13.72
C GLU A 319 23.66 26.23 -14.83
N ASP A 320 23.83 25.86 -16.11
CA ASP A 320 23.61 26.76 -17.25
C ASP A 320 22.20 26.69 -17.85
N GLY A 321 21.32 25.83 -17.31
CA GLY A 321 19.93 25.69 -17.75
C GLY A 321 19.75 24.91 -19.07
N THR A 322 20.81 24.38 -19.66
CA THR A 322 20.74 23.71 -20.97
C THR A 322 20.21 22.28 -20.89
N ILE A 323 20.30 21.64 -19.72
CA ILE A 323 19.77 20.30 -19.46
C ILE A 323 18.79 20.42 -18.30
N ASN A 324 17.54 20.06 -18.55
CA ASN A 324 16.50 20.02 -17.53
C ASN A 324 15.74 18.68 -17.58
N ILE A 325 15.04 18.39 -16.49
CA ILE A 325 14.11 17.28 -16.35
C ILE A 325 12.80 17.84 -15.80
N THR A 326 11.74 17.62 -16.55
CA THR A 326 10.39 18.12 -16.30
C THR A 326 9.41 16.96 -16.04
N GLY A 327 8.18 17.31 -15.64
CA GLY A 327 7.10 16.33 -15.55
C GLY A 327 6.72 15.72 -16.90
N THR A 328 7.01 16.39 -18.02
CA THR A 328 6.82 15.81 -19.36
C THR A 328 7.88 14.73 -19.64
N ASP A 329 9.15 14.98 -19.33
CA ASP A 329 10.24 14.01 -19.50
C ASP A 329 10.00 12.73 -18.68
N ASP A 330 9.49 12.91 -17.47
CA ASP A 330 9.13 11.81 -16.59
C ASP A 330 8.02 10.94 -17.17
N LYS A 331 6.93 11.54 -17.67
CA LYS A 331 5.85 10.80 -18.34
C LYS A 331 6.36 10.06 -19.59
N ILE A 332 7.22 10.70 -20.39
CA ILE A 332 7.86 10.08 -21.56
C ILE A 332 8.67 8.85 -21.14
N ALA A 333 9.49 8.99 -20.10
CA ALA A 333 10.34 7.91 -19.61
C ALA A 333 9.52 6.75 -19.01
N ALA A 334 8.43 7.06 -18.29
CA ALA A 334 7.60 6.06 -17.62
C ALA A 334 6.66 5.30 -18.56
N GLN A 335 6.14 5.95 -19.62
CA GLN A 335 5.13 5.37 -20.50
C GLN A 335 5.67 4.97 -21.88
N GLY A 336 6.79 5.55 -22.30
CA GLY A 336 7.39 5.39 -23.62
C GLY A 336 6.61 6.14 -24.72
N GLY A 337 7.33 6.84 -25.60
CA GLY A 337 6.75 7.56 -26.74
C GLY A 337 7.05 9.06 -26.73
N GLU A 338 6.39 9.81 -27.63
CA GLU A 338 6.43 11.27 -27.68
C GLU A 338 5.13 11.83 -27.09
N ILE A 339 5.23 12.82 -26.20
CA ILE A 339 4.07 13.56 -25.71
C ILE A 339 3.98 14.85 -26.54
N GLU A 340 2.89 15.03 -27.28
CA GLU A 340 2.61 16.28 -27.98
C GLU A 340 2.11 17.34 -26.98
N GLY A 341 2.81 18.47 -26.89
CA GLY A 341 2.42 19.61 -26.03
C GLY A 341 3.61 20.44 -25.58
N GLU A 342 3.33 21.50 -24.79
CA GLU A 342 4.37 22.23 -24.06
C GLU A 342 4.91 21.36 -22.91
N GLU A 343 6.20 21.49 -22.62
CA GLU A 343 6.83 20.87 -21.45
C GLU A 343 6.13 21.35 -20.17
N GLN A 344 5.74 20.41 -19.31
CA GLN A 344 5.06 20.69 -18.06
C GLN A 344 6.00 20.43 -16.89
N PRO A 345 6.07 21.34 -15.91
CA PRO A 345 6.84 21.10 -14.70
C PRO A 345 6.22 19.96 -13.88
N PHE A 346 6.97 19.47 -12.90
CA PHE A 346 6.37 18.72 -11.81
C PHE A 346 5.50 19.66 -10.96
N SER A 347 4.48 19.13 -10.32
CA SER A 347 3.57 19.91 -9.48
C SER A 347 3.40 19.24 -8.12
N TYR A 348 3.51 20.03 -7.06
CA TYR A 348 3.26 19.65 -5.69
C TYR A 348 2.23 20.59 -5.06
N GLU A 349 1.21 20.03 -4.42
CA GLU A 349 0.14 20.81 -3.78
C GLU A 349 0.23 20.75 -2.28
N LEU A 350 0.12 21.92 -1.65
CA LEU A 350 0.08 22.03 -0.20
C LEU A 350 -1.36 21.92 0.31
N ILE A 351 -1.50 21.45 1.55
CA ILE A 351 -2.80 21.45 2.22
C ILE A 351 -3.13 22.90 2.58
N CYS A 352 -4.33 23.34 2.21
CA CYS A 352 -4.91 24.59 2.71
C CYS A 352 -5.53 24.34 4.09
N GLU A 353 -5.26 25.22 5.06
CA GLU A 353 -5.94 25.18 6.37
C GLU A 353 -7.42 25.56 6.31
#